data_AF-A0A3D5AJB3-F1
#
_entry.id   AF-A0A3D5AJB3-F1
#
_cell.length_a   1.000
_cell.length_b   1.000
_cell.length_c   1.000
_cell.angle_alpha   90.00
_cell.angle_beta   90.00
_cell.angle_gamma   90.00
#
_symmetry.space_group_name_H-M   'P 1'
#
loop_
_entity.id
_entity.type
_entity.pdbx_description
1 polymer ?
#
loop_
_entity_poly.entity_id
_entity_poly.type
_entity_poly.pdbx_seq_one_letter_code
_entity_poly.pdbx_strand_id
1 'polypeptide(L)'
;WFGNNYDPLLIARPAFWRMTIWIDVIFFGPFYFFAIYAFVRGRNWIRVPALVWSGTMMANVLIILMEERFGIHATPNFGFILAVNLPWLLLPFAVMWRMRIEPFPARLPE
;
A
#
# COMPACT_ATOMS: atom_id res chain seq x y z
N TRP A 1 21.78 7.53 -3.02
CA TRP A 1 22.20 6.75 -4.20
C TRP A 1 21.01 6.30 -5.04
N PHE A 2 20.01 5.58 -4.47
CA PHE A 2 18.82 5.11 -5.22
C PHE A 2 18.04 6.24 -5.92
N GLY A 3 17.57 7.26 -5.19
CA GLY A 3 16.77 8.34 -5.78
C GLY A 3 17.45 9.10 -6.92
N ASN A 4 18.76 9.37 -6.81
CA ASN A 4 19.47 10.10 -7.86
C ASN A 4 19.71 9.29 -9.14
N ASN A 5 19.68 7.95 -9.07
CA ASN A 5 20.02 7.07 -10.21
C ASN A 5 18.82 6.32 -10.80
N TYR A 6 17.81 6.03 -9.99
CA TYR A 6 16.69 5.16 -10.37
C TYR A 6 15.32 5.79 -10.13
N ASP A 7 15.20 6.72 -9.20
CA ASP A 7 13.92 7.28 -8.78
C ASP A 7 14.03 8.82 -8.62
N PRO A 8 14.13 9.55 -9.75
CA PRO A 8 14.21 11.00 -9.74
C PRO A 8 12.92 11.65 -9.22
N LEU A 9 11.78 10.95 -9.30
CA LEU A 9 10.50 11.40 -8.78
C LEU A 9 10.51 11.57 -7.26
N LEU A 10 11.11 10.61 -6.53
CA LEU A 10 11.34 10.66 -5.09
C LEU A 10 12.19 11.86 -4.65
N ILE A 11 13.09 12.33 -5.51
CA ILE A 11 13.92 13.51 -5.25
C ILE A 11 13.14 14.78 -5.54
N ALA A 12 12.41 14.83 -6.66
CA ALA A 12 11.62 15.99 -7.06
C ALA A 12 10.46 16.30 -6.10
N ARG A 13 9.86 15.26 -5.49
CA ARG A 13 8.77 15.35 -4.50
C ARG A 13 7.65 16.33 -4.90
N PRO A 14 7.05 16.17 -6.09
CA PRO A 14 5.89 16.96 -6.49
C PRO A 14 4.75 16.84 -5.46
N ALA A 15 3.77 17.74 -5.53
CA ALA A 15 2.70 17.82 -4.53
C ALA A 15 1.98 16.48 -4.29
N PHE A 16 1.67 15.73 -5.36
CA PHE A 16 1.01 14.43 -5.23
C PHE A 16 1.89 13.41 -4.49
N TRP A 17 3.21 13.39 -4.74
CA TRP A 17 4.17 12.51 -4.05
C TRP A 17 4.28 12.85 -2.56
N ARG A 18 4.21 14.14 -2.21
CA ARG A 18 4.14 14.53 -0.80
C ARG A 18 2.85 14.05 -0.15
N MET A 19 1.74 14.04 -0.89
CA MET A 19 0.48 13.50 -0.37
C MET A 19 0.52 11.98 -0.17
N THR A 20 1.19 11.22 -1.04
CA THR A 20 1.36 9.78 -0.80
C THR A 20 2.13 9.52 0.50
N ILE A 21 3.19 10.30 0.78
CA ILE A 21 3.91 10.26 2.07
C ILE A 21 2.97 10.58 3.25
N TRP A 22 2.11 11.60 3.13
CA TRP A 22 1.16 11.90 4.18
C TRP A 22 0.15 10.77 4.39
N ILE A 23 -0.37 10.17 3.32
CA ILE A 23 -1.26 9.00 3.40
C ILE A 23 -0.56 7.85 4.11
N ASP A 24 0.71 7.58 3.80
CA ASP A 24 1.48 6.54 4.48
C ASP A 24 1.55 6.77 6.00
N VAL A 25 1.81 8.01 6.42
CA VAL A 25 1.96 8.35 7.83
C VAL A 25 0.63 8.39 8.58
N ILE A 26 -0.41 9.00 8.01
CA ILE A 26 -1.67 9.27 8.72
C ILE A 26 -2.70 8.17 8.55
N PHE A 27 -2.61 7.38 7.49
CA PHE A 27 -3.59 6.35 7.15
C PHE A 27 -3.00 4.95 7.25
N PHE A 28 -1.90 4.67 6.53
CA PHE A 28 -1.32 3.31 6.54
C PHE A 28 -0.66 2.97 7.87
N GLY A 29 0.10 3.90 8.46
CA GLY A 29 0.73 3.73 9.77
C GLY A 29 -0.26 3.29 10.85
N PRO A 30 -1.31 4.08 11.17
CA PRO A 30 -2.35 3.71 12.11
C PRO A 30 -3.05 2.39 11.76
N PHE A 31 -3.36 2.17 10.48
CA PHE A 31 -3.95 0.91 10.03
C PHE A 31 -3.10 -0.30 10.42
N TYR A 32 -1.77 -0.25 10.27
CA TYR A 32 -0.91 -1.38 10.64
C TYR A 32 -1.00 -1.74 12.12
N PHE A 33 -1.09 -0.75 13.01
CA PHE A 33 -1.30 -1.01 14.44
C PHE A 33 -2.63 -1.73 14.70
N PHE A 34 -3.71 -1.26 14.10
CA PHE A 34 -5.03 -1.88 14.21
C PHE A 34 -5.07 -3.29 13.60
N ALA A 35 -4.42 -3.48 12.44
CA ALA A 35 -4.32 -4.75 11.77
C ALA A 35 -3.60 -5.78 12.65
N ILE A 36 -2.44 -5.44 13.20
CA ILE A 36 -1.69 -6.33 14.11
C ILE A 36 -2.58 -6.74 15.30
N TYR A 37 -3.21 -5.77 15.98
CA TYR A 37 -4.11 -6.05 17.10
C TYR A 37 -5.25 -6.99 16.70
N ALA A 38 -5.94 -6.70 15.59
CA ALA A 38 -7.09 -7.48 15.17
C ALA A 38 -6.70 -8.88 14.68
N PHE A 39 -5.55 -9.03 14.02
CA PHE A 39 -5.04 -10.33 13.60
C PHE A 39 -4.62 -11.20 14.79
N VAL A 40 -3.91 -10.63 15.77
CA VAL A 40 -3.51 -11.34 17.00
C VAL A 40 -4.73 -11.75 17.83
N ARG A 41 -5.76 -10.89 17.88
CA ARG A 41 -6.98 -11.13 18.68
C ARG A 41 -8.11 -11.80 17.89
N GLY A 42 -7.91 -12.17 16.63
CA GLY A 42 -8.97 -12.77 15.80
C GLY A 42 -10.25 -11.94 15.73
N ARG A 43 -10.15 -10.65 15.41
CA ARG A 43 -11.30 -9.72 15.38
C ARG A 43 -11.78 -9.49 13.95
N ASN A 44 -13.02 -9.91 13.65
CA ASN A 44 -13.59 -9.81 12.30
C ASN A 44 -13.84 -8.38 11.79
N TRP A 45 -13.92 -7.38 12.69
CA TRP A 45 -14.13 -5.98 12.29
C TRP A 45 -13.01 -5.43 11.39
N ILE A 46 -11.80 -6.02 11.41
CA ILE A 46 -10.66 -5.59 10.58
C ILE A 46 -10.90 -5.76 9.08
N ARG A 47 -11.88 -6.57 8.70
CA ARG A 47 -12.18 -6.89 7.31
C ARG A 47 -12.38 -5.64 6.45
N VAL A 48 -13.29 -4.74 6.87
CA VAL A 48 -13.61 -3.54 6.11
C VAL A 48 -12.42 -2.57 6.05
N PRO A 49 -11.76 -2.20 7.16
CA PRO A 49 -10.53 -1.40 7.12
C PRO A 49 -9.44 -2.00 6.24
N ALA A 50 -9.25 -3.32 6.26
CA ALA A 50 -8.24 -3.99 5.43
C ALA A 50 -8.55 -3.90 3.94
N LEU A 51 -9.82 -3.96 3.54
CA LEU A 51 -10.24 -3.77 2.16
C LEU A 51 -10.03 -2.32 1.70
N VAL A 52 -10.39 -1.33 2.53
CA VAL A 52 -10.16 0.09 2.23
C VAL A 52 -8.66 0.37 2.10
N TRP A 53 -7.86 -0.08 3.06
CA TRP A 53 -6.40 0.04 3.02
C TRP A 53 -5.82 -0.59 1.75
N SER A 54 -6.30 -1.78 1.35
CA SER A 54 -5.81 -2.48 0.17
C SER A 54 -6.08 -1.70 -1.12
N GLY A 55 -7.29 -1.17 -1.28
CA GLY A 55 -7.65 -0.35 -2.43
C GLY A 55 -6.86 0.95 -2.49
N THR A 56 -6.72 1.66 -1.38
CA THR A 56 -5.93 2.90 -1.29
C THR A 56 -4.45 2.66 -1.59
N MET A 57 -3.85 1.58 -1.06
CA MET A 57 -2.46 1.21 -1.32
C MET A 57 -2.24 0.96 -2.82
N MET A 58 -3.08 0.14 -3.45
CA MET A 58 -2.96 -0.14 -4.87
C MET A 58 -3.14 1.13 -5.71
N ALA A 59 -4.12 1.97 -5.39
CA ALA A 59 -4.32 3.23 -6.10
C ALA A 59 -3.08 4.15 -5.99
N ASN A 60 -2.52 4.33 -4.80
CA ASN A 60 -1.31 5.13 -4.58
C ASN A 60 -0.14 4.59 -5.42
N VAL A 61 0.13 3.29 -5.36
CA VAL A 61 1.26 2.68 -6.08
C VAL A 61 1.05 2.76 -7.60
N LEU A 62 -0.18 2.58 -8.10
CA LEU A 62 -0.46 2.72 -9.53
C LEU A 62 -0.27 4.16 -10.02
N ILE A 63 -0.68 5.16 -9.25
CA ILE A 63 -0.44 6.58 -9.57
C ILE A 63 1.06 6.85 -9.63
N ILE A 64 1.81 6.37 -8.63
CA ILE A 64 3.28 6.46 -8.59
C ILE A 64 3.90 5.82 -9.83
N LEU A 65 3.52 4.58 -10.16
CA LEU A 65 4.05 3.85 -11.32
C LEU A 65 3.74 4.56 -12.65
N MET A 66 2.60 5.23 -12.76
CA MET A 66 2.27 5.99 -13.98
C MET A 66 3.13 7.24 -14.10
N GLU A 67 3.38 7.97 -13.02
CA GLU A 67 4.33 9.11 -13.05
C GLU A 67 5.76 8.62 -13.32
N GLU A 68 6.17 7.51 -12.73
CA GLU A 68 7.49 6.91 -12.99
C GLU A 68 7.65 6.48 -14.45
N ARG A 69 6.57 6.06 -15.12
CA ARG A 69 6.64 5.61 -16.51
C ARG A 69 6.51 6.73 -17.53
N PHE A 70 5.63 7.70 -17.27
CA PHE A 70 5.18 8.68 -18.27
C PHE A 70 5.28 10.13 -17.81
N GLY A 71 5.62 10.35 -16.54
CA GLY A 71 5.69 11.67 -15.92
C GLY A 71 6.92 12.47 -16.31
N ILE A 72 6.98 13.71 -15.83
CA ILE A 72 8.08 14.64 -16.11
C ILE A 72 9.38 14.15 -15.47
N HIS A 73 9.26 13.41 -14.37
CA HIS A 73 10.38 12.79 -13.66
C HIS A 73 10.40 11.27 -13.86
N ALA A 74 10.13 10.80 -15.09
CA ALA A 74 10.12 9.38 -15.38
C ALA A 74 11.47 8.71 -15.05
N THR A 75 11.40 7.49 -14.51
CA THR A 75 12.59 6.70 -14.19
C THR A 75 13.33 6.25 -15.45
N PRO A 76 14.68 6.27 -15.44
CA PRO A 76 15.47 5.68 -16.51
C PRO A 76 15.34 4.15 -16.57
N ASN A 77 14.84 3.49 -15.51
CA ASN A 77 14.67 2.04 -15.47
C ASN A 77 13.34 1.65 -14.82
N PHE A 78 12.27 1.72 -15.61
CA PHE A 78 10.93 1.37 -15.14
C PHE A 78 10.78 -0.09 -14.70
N GLY A 79 11.45 -1.03 -15.38
CA GLY A 79 11.38 -2.45 -15.02
C GLY A 79 11.85 -2.69 -13.58
N PHE A 80 12.93 -2.01 -13.18
CA PHE A 80 13.45 -2.07 -11.82
C PHE A 80 12.51 -1.41 -10.81
N ILE A 81 11.98 -0.20 -11.09
CA ILE A 81 11.03 0.48 -10.20
C ILE A 81 9.73 -0.32 -10.04
N LEU A 82 9.22 -0.93 -11.11
CA LEU A 82 8.08 -1.83 -11.05
C LEU A 82 8.37 -3.03 -10.15
N ALA A 83 9.54 -3.65 -10.28
CA ALA A 83 9.93 -4.79 -9.45
C ALA A 83 10.02 -4.42 -7.97
N VAL A 84 10.57 -3.24 -7.67
CA VAL A 84 10.64 -2.73 -6.29
C VAL A 84 9.25 -2.47 -5.74
N ASN A 85 8.32 -1.91 -6.53
CA ASN A 85 6.96 -1.61 -6.06
C ASN A 85 6.00 -2.81 -6.07
N LEU A 86 6.38 -3.93 -6.70
CA LEU A 86 5.54 -5.11 -6.85
C LEU A 86 4.99 -5.67 -5.53
N PRO A 87 5.75 -5.74 -4.42
CA PRO A 87 5.23 -6.17 -3.12
C PRO A 87 4.03 -5.34 -2.65
N TRP A 88 4.03 -4.03 -2.94
CA TRP A 88 2.93 -3.13 -2.58
C TRP A 88 1.70 -3.26 -3.50
N LEU A 89 1.77 -4.05 -4.58
CA LEU A 89 0.61 -4.47 -5.36
C LEU A 89 0.15 -5.87 -4.94
N LEU A 90 1.09 -6.80 -4.76
CA LEU A 90 0.79 -8.20 -4.44
C LEU A 90 0.22 -8.37 -3.03
N LEU A 91 0.76 -7.65 -2.02
CA LEU A 91 0.30 -7.75 -0.65
C LEU A 91 -1.16 -7.29 -0.47
N PRO A 92 -1.57 -6.08 -0.91
CA PRO A 92 -2.97 -5.68 -0.81
C PRO A 92 -3.89 -6.58 -1.64
N PHE A 93 -3.44 -7.07 -2.80
CA PHE A 93 -4.22 -8.06 -3.57
C PHE A 93 -4.45 -9.35 -2.77
N ALA A 94 -3.41 -9.88 -2.13
CA ALA A 94 -3.51 -11.06 -1.27
C ALA A 94 -4.41 -10.79 -0.04
N VAL A 95 -4.36 -9.59 0.53
CA VAL A 95 -5.24 -9.19 1.63
C VAL A 95 -6.70 -9.14 1.16
N MET A 96 -6.99 -8.52 0.03
CA MET A 96 -8.35 -8.53 -0.54
C MET A 96 -8.86 -9.95 -0.77
N TRP A 97 -8.02 -10.82 -1.33
CA TRP A 97 -8.35 -12.22 -1.52
C TRP A 97 -8.64 -12.93 -0.20
N ARG A 98 -7.81 -12.72 0.83
CA ARG A 98 -8.03 -13.29 2.16
C ARG A 98 -9.34 -12.78 2.79
N MET A 99 -9.64 -11.50 2.62
CA MET A 99 -10.83 -10.83 3.18
C MET A 99 -12.12 -11.10 2.38
N ARG A 100 -12.07 -11.93 1.33
CA ARG A 100 -13.28 -12.34 0.58
C ARG A 100 -14.26 -13.14 1.43
N ILE A 101 -13.76 -13.82 2.46
CA ILE A 101 -14.52 -14.53 3.49
C ILE A 101 -14.24 -13.86 4.84
N GLU A 102 -15.05 -14.15 5.86
CA GLU A 102 -14.76 -13.72 7.22
C GLU A 102 -13.35 -14.18 7.65
N PRO A 103 -12.51 -13.26 8.17
CA PRO A 103 -11.11 -13.58 8.43
C PRO A 103 -10.90 -14.54 9.60
N PHE A 104 -11.86 -14.65 10.52
CA PHE A 104 -11.81 -15.56 11.67
C PHE A 104 -13.16 -16.25 11.89
N PRO A 105 -13.16 -17.49 12.41
CA PRO A 105 -14.39 -18.16 12.81
C PRO A 105 -15.16 -17.38 13.89
N ALA A 106 -16.48 -17.48 13.90
CA ALA A 106 -17.29 -16.99 15.02
C ALA A 106 -16.79 -17.60 16.33
N ARG A 107 -16.48 -16.77 17.33
CA ARG A 107 -16.12 -17.29 18.66
C ARG A 107 -17.34 -17.99 19.25
N LEU A 108 -17.17 -19.22 19.70
CA LEU A 108 -18.18 -19.90 20.52
C LEU A 108 -18.44 -19.06 21.78
N PRO A 109 -19.71 -18.90 22.22
CA PRO A 109 -19.98 -18.26 23.50
C PRO A 109 -19.34 -19.10 24.63
N GLU A 110 -18.61 -18.42 25.52
CA GLU A 110 -18.09 -18.98 26.78
C GLU A 110 -19.21 -19.20 27.80
#